data_AF-A0A1V4URZ9-F1
#
_entry.id   AF-A0A1V4URZ9-F1
#
_cell.length_a   1.000
_cell.length_b   1.000
_cell.length_c   1.000
_cell.angle_alpha   90.00
_cell.angle_beta   90.00
_cell.angle_gamma   90.00
#
_symmetry.space_group_name_H-M   'P 1'
#
loop_
_entity.id
_entity.type
_entity.pdbx_description
1 polymer ?
#
loop_
_entity_poly.entity_id
_entity_poly.type
_entity_poly.pdbx_seq_one_letter_code
_entity_poly.pdbx_strand_id
1 'polypeptide(L)' 'MKGRGEPKARNWQEHNEYLVKRGEMYLTFRFLDSWEKDLEELNRGKLGRMFAYTWAFIELMMLIHAIFHLPYRRLEGFLR' A
#
# COMPACT_ATOMS: atom_id res chain seq x y z
N MET A 1 -33.40 36.48 19.57
CA MET A 1 -32.52 35.99 20.65
C MET A 1 -31.81 34.75 20.14
N LYS A 2 -30.48 34.79 20.04
CA LYS A 2 -29.65 33.73 19.46
C LYS A 2 -29.39 32.69 20.56
N GLY A 3 -30.14 31.59 20.57
CA GLY A 3 -29.88 30.46 21.45
C GLY A 3 -28.52 29.86 21.09
N ARG A 4 -27.53 30.07 21.95
CA ARG A 4 -26.23 29.40 21.85
C ARG A 4 -26.48 27.91 22.09
N GLY A 5 -26.47 27.12 21.03
CA GLY A 5 -26.52 25.66 21.15
C GLY A 5 -25.32 25.20 21.96
N GLU A 6 -25.57 24.51 23.07
CA GLU A 6 -24.53 23.90 23.89
C GLU A 6 -23.70 22.93 23.02
N PRO A 7 -22.36 22.89 23.17
CA PRO A 7 -21.56 21.94 22.42
C PRO A 7 -21.97 20.53 22.84
N LYS A 8 -22.47 19.72 21.90
CA LYS A 8 -22.71 18.28 22.12
C LYS A 8 -21.47 17.66 22.77
N ALA A 9 -21.66 17.00 23.92
CA ALA A 9 -20.60 16.24 24.58
C ALA A 9 -20.00 15.24 23.58
N ARG A 10 -18.68 15.30 23.38
CA ARG A 10 -17.98 14.50 22.38
C ARG A 10 -18.02 13.02 22.79
N ASN A 11 -18.51 12.15 21.91
CA ASN A 11 -18.37 10.71 22.07
C ASN A 11 -16.94 10.29 21.75
N TRP A 12 -16.12 10.15 22.79
CA TRP A 12 -14.70 9.79 22.66
C TRP A 12 -14.48 8.36 22.16
N GLN A 13 -15.40 7.43 22.48
CA GLN A 13 -15.31 6.04 22.05
C GLN A 13 -15.44 5.93 20.53
N GLU A 14 -16.45 6.57 19.96
CA GLU A 14 -16.66 6.61 18.51
C GLU A 14 -15.52 7.33 17.78
N HIS A 15 -15.02 8.44 18.36
CA HIS A 15 -13.89 9.14 17.80
C HIS A 15 -12.62 8.29 17.76
N ASN A 16 -12.35 7.53 18.83
CA ASN A 16 -11.21 6.63 18.89
C ASN A 16 -11.31 5.51 17.85
N GLU A 17 -12.48 4.90 17.70
CA GLU A 17 -12.71 3.86 16.71
C GLU A 17 -12.46 4.37 15.28
N TYR A 18 -12.90 5.60 14.99
CA TYR A 18 -12.62 6.24 13.71
C TYR A 18 -11.12 6.51 13.49
N LEU A 19 -10.36 6.84 14.53
CA LEU A 19 -8.91 6.98 14.43
C LEU A 19 -8.22 5.65 14.15
N VAL A 20 -8.65 4.56 14.79
CA VAL A 20 -8.13 3.21 14.54
C VAL A 20 -8.39 2.80 13.09
N LYS A 21 -9.63 2.97 12.60
CA LYS A 21 -10.01 2.64 11.22
C LYS A 21 -9.25 3.41 10.14
N ARG A 22 -8.71 4.59 10.45
CA ARG A 22 -7.84 5.34 9.50
C ARG A 22 -6.51 4.64 9.22
N GLY A 23 -6.05 3.78 10.13
CA GLY A 23 -4.84 2.98 9.96
C GLY A 23 -5.09 1.59 9.37
N GLU A 24 -6.35 1.19 9.17
CA GLU A 24 -6.67 -0.10 8.57
C GLU A 24 -6.37 -0.08 7.07
N MET A 25 -5.54 -1.01 6.62
CA MET A 25 -5.25 -1.21 5.21
C MET A 25 -5.38 -2.68 4.86
N TYR A 26 -6.12 -2.97 3.79
CA TYR A 26 -6.26 -4.32 3.26
C TYR A 26 -5.23 -4.52 2.14
N LEU A 27 -4.19 -5.30 2.42
CA LEU A 27 -3.26 -5.78 1.41
C LEU A 27 -3.74 -7.15 0.93
N THR A 28 -4.06 -7.25 -0.35
CA THR A 28 -4.37 -8.54 -0.99
C THR A 28 -3.13 -9.09 -1.66
N PHE A 29 -2.80 -10.35 -1.37
CA PHE A 29 -1.69 -11.06 -2.01
C PHE A 29 -2.12 -11.88 -3.22
N ARG A 30 -3.34 -11.67 -3.74
CA ARG A 30 -3.85 -12.37 -4.93
C ARG A 30 -2.99 -12.18 -6.18
N PHE A 31 -2.21 -11.11 -6.26
CA PHE A 31 -1.27 -10.92 -7.36
C PHE A 31 -0.14 -11.97 -7.37
N LEU A 32 0.09 -12.67 -6.25
CA LEU A 32 1.05 -13.77 -6.20
C LEU A 32 0.55 -15.00 -6.97
N ASP A 33 -0.76 -15.14 -7.15
CA ASP A 33 -1.36 -16.28 -7.84
C ASP A 33 -0.93 -16.36 -9.33
N SER A 34 -0.65 -15.22 -9.97
CA SER A 34 -0.16 -15.13 -11.34
C SER A 34 1.36 -14.89 -11.45
N TRP A 35 2.06 -14.82 -10.32
CA TRP A 35 3.43 -14.29 -10.25
C TRP A 35 4.40 -14.98 -11.19
N GLU A 36 4.46 -16.31 -11.15
CA GLU A 36 5.39 -17.11 -11.96
C GLU A 36 5.12 -16.92 -13.45
N LYS A 37 3.84 -17.00 -13.86
CA LYS A 37 3.42 -16.79 -15.24
C LYS A 37 3.80 -15.40 -15.74
N ASP A 38 3.49 -14.35 -14.97
CA ASP A 38 3.78 -12.97 -15.36
C ASP A 38 5.29 -12.73 -15.48
N LEU A 39 6.06 -13.32 -14.57
CA LEU A 39 7.52 -13.25 -14.57
C LEU A 39 8.13 -13.93 -15.79
N GLU A 40 7.66 -15.13 -16.11
CA GLU A 40 8.07 -15.86 -17.32
C GLU A 40 7.71 -15.08 -18.59
N GLU A 41 6.49 -14.55 -18.68
CA GLU A 41 6.03 -13.79 -19.84
C GLU A 41 6.87 -12.54 -20.08
N LEU A 42 7.14 -11.76 -19.03
CA LEU A 42 7.95 -10.54 -19.09
C LEU A 42 9.43 -10.80 -19.40
N ASN A 43 9.92 -12.02 -19.17
CA ASN A 43 11.32 -12.38 -19.39
C ASN A 43 11.53 -13.40 -20.51
N ARG A 44 10.46 -13.81 -21.21
CA ARG A 44 10.52 -14.78 -22.29
C ARG A 44 11.40 -14.30 -23.43
N GLY A 45 12.34 -15.16 -23.85
CA GLY A 45 13.18 -14.91 -25.01
C GLY A 45 14.16 -13.74 -24.87
N LYS A 46 14.42 -13.26 -23.65
CA LYS A 46 15.42 -12.20 -23.43
C LYS A 46 16.83 -12.74 -23.65
N LEU A 47 17.57 -12.05 -24.51
CA LEU A 47 19.02 -12.22 -24.68
C LEU A 47 19.71 -10.93 -24.20
N GLY A 48 20.39 -10.99 -23.06
CA GLY A 48 21.22 -9.90 -22.53
C GLY A 48 20.48 -8.66 -21.99
N ARG A 49 19.17 -8.51 -22.21
CA ARG A 49 18.37 -7.44 -21.59
C ARG A 49 18.21 -7.70 -20.08
N MET A 50 18.21 -6.63 -19.29
CA MET A 50 17.95 -6.68 -17.86
C MET A 50 16.62 -7.41 -17.53
N PHE A 51 16.65 -8.16 -16.43
CA PHE A 51 15.50 -8.84 -15.88
C PHE A 51 14.38 -7.84 -15.55
N ALA A 52 13.15 -8.17 -15.92
CA ALA A 52 11.97 -7.37 -15.59
C ALA A 52 11.22 -8.00 -14.43
N TYR A 53 10.75 -7.16 -13.52
CA TYR A 53 9.84 -7.55 -12.45
C TYR A 53 8.38 -7.42 -12.91
N THR A 54 7.49 -8.15 -12.26
CA THR A 54 6.04 -8.09 -12.55
C THR A 54 5.49 -6.70 -12.27
N TRP A 55 4.45 -6.29 -12.99
CA TRP A 55 3.79 -5.00 -12.75
C TRP A 55 3.22 -4.91 -11.33
N ALA A 56 2.59 -5.98 -10.85
CA ALA A 56 2.06 -6.06 -9.50
C ALA A 56 3.14 -5.87 -8.42
N PHE A 57 4.36 -6.35 -8.65
CA PHE A 57 5.48 -6.07 -7.74
C PHE A 57 5.81 -4.59 -7.66
N ILE A 58 5.88 -3.93 -8.83
CA ILE A 58 6.17 -2.50 -8.89
C ILE A 58 5.05 -1.70 -8.23
N GLU A 59 3.79 -2.08 -8.43
CA GLU A 59 2.63 -1.48 -7.74
C GLU A 59 2.70 -1.64 -6.22
N LEU A 60 3.04 -2.83 -5.72
CA LEU A 60 3.25 -3.06 -4.29
C LEU A 60 4.38 -2.16 -3.75
N MET A 61 5.50 -2.07 -4.47
CA MET A 61 6.63 -1.24 -4.06
C MET A 61 6.31 0.26 -4.09
N MET A 62 5.53 0.72 -5.06
CA MET A 62 5.01 2.09 -5.12
C MET A 62 4.05 2.38 -3.96
N LEU A 63 3.20 1.41 -3.59
CA LEU A 63 2.30 1.52 -2.44
C LEU A 63 3.09 1.65 -1.13
N ILE A 64 4.08 0.78 -0.93
CA ILE A 64 4.99 0.84 0.24
C ILE A 64 5.75 2.17 0.28
N HIS A 65 6.27 2.63 -0.88
CA HIS A 65 6.89 3.94 -1.01
C HIS A 65 5.97 5.07 -0.55
N ALA A 66 4.72 5.07 -1.03
CA ALA A 66 3.76 6.15 -0.78
C ALA A 66 3.26 6.17 0.67
N ILE A 67 2.89 5.03 1.23
CA ILE A 67 2.33 4.92 2.59
C ILE A 67 3.39 5.24 3.64
N PHE A 68 4.59 4.67 3.49
CA PHE A 68 5.65 4.80 4.50
C PHE A 68 6.63 5.94 4.19
N HIS A 69 6.42 6.67 3.11
CA HIS A 69 7.31 7.74 2.63
C HIS A 69 8.78 7.28 2.54
N LEU A 70 9.00 6.06 2.06
CA LEU A 70 10.33 5.46 1.93
C LEU A 70 10.99 5.90 0.62
N PRO A 71 12.12 6.64 0.60
CA PRO A 71 12.93 6.85 -0.59
C PRO A 71 13.16 5.56 -1.37
N TYR A 72 13.20 5.64 -2.72
CA TYR A 72 13.36 4.46 -3.59
C TYR A 72 14.56 3.58 -3.20
N ARG A 73 15.68 4.17 -2.77
CA ARG A 73 16.87 3.42 -2.32
C ARG A 73 16.61 2.59 -1.05
N ARG A 74 15.71 3.02 -0.16
CA ARG A 74 15.35 2.25 1.05
C ARG A 74 14.42 1.08 0.75
N LEU A 75 13.74 1.06 -0.39
CA LEU A 75 12.94 -0.11 -0.80
C LEU A 75 13.81 -1.36 -0.99
N GLU A 76 15.07 -1.19 -1.38
CA GLU A 76 16.02 -2.31 -1.45
C GLU A 76 16.22 -2.97 -0.08
N GLY A 77 16.31 -2.17 0.99
CA GLY A 77 16.43 -2.69 2.36
C GLY A 77 15.13 -3.30 2.89
N PHE A 78 13.98 -2.85 2.39
CA PHE A 78 12.68 -3.45 2.70
C PHE A 78 12.52 -4.86 2.09
N LEU A 79 13.20 -5.12 0.97
CA LEU A 79 13.13 -6.37 0.21
C LEU A 79 14.21 -7.41 0.58
N ARG A 80 15.15 -7.05 1.46
CA ARG A 80 16.25 -7.93 1.92
C ARG A 80 15.86 -8.61 3.24
#